data_AF-A0A3R7UN53-F1
#
_entry.id   AF-A0A3R7UN53-F1
#
_cell.length_a   1.000
_cell.length_b   1.000
_cell.length_c   1.000
_cell.angle_alpha   90.00
_cell.angle_beta   90.00
_cell.angle_gamma   90.00
#
_symmetry.space_group_name_H-M   'P 1'
#
loop_
_entity.id
_entity.type
_entity.pdbx_description
1 polymer ?
#
loop_
_entity_poly.entity_id
_entity_poly.type
_entity_poly.pdbx_seq_one_letter_code
_entity_poly.pdbx_strand_id
1 'polypeptide(L)'
;MLKNIVNLFLILCCILFFISIYKYYFSIQNITNITNNRTNIETNLKDKSVNLPILKNDTNDVIEFNSGFNEEINETKPRNFWNLLKIK
;
A
#
# COMPACT_ATOMS: atom_id res chain seq x y z
N MET A 1 -26.35 32.66 -11.03
CA MET A 1 -27.24 31.50 -10.77
C MET A 1 -26.74 30.20 -11.40
N LEU A 2 -26.50 30.14 -12.71
CA LEU A 2 -26.09 28.90 -13.40
C LEU A 2 -24.83 28.24 -12.80
N LYS A 3 -23.78 29.03 -12.48
CA LYS A 3 -22.56 28.53 -11.82
C LYS A 3 -22.85 27.86 -10.47
N ASN A 4 -23.77 28.42 -9.67
CA ASN A 4 -24.12 27.86 -8.37
C ASN A 4 -24.93 26.56 -8.53
N ILE A 5 -25.78 26.48 -9.56
CA ILE A 5 -26.53 25.27 -9.92
C ILE A 5 -25.57 24.16 -10.38
N VAL A 6 -24.58 24.49 -11.22
CA VAL A 6 -23.55 23.53 -11.67
C VAL A 6 -22.70 23.04 -10.49
N ASN A 7 -22.29 23.93 -9.58
CA ASN A 7 -21.56 23.53 -8.38
C ASN A 7 -22.39 22.62 -7.47
N LEU A 8 -23.69 22.90 -7.28
CA LEU A 8 -24.58 22.06 -6.51
C LEU A 8 -24.75 20.67 -7.15
N PHE A 9 -24.90 20.62 -8.47
CA PHE A 9 -24.97 19.37 -9.22
C PHE A 9 -23.69 18.54 -9.06
N LEU A 10 -22.51 19.16 -9.14
CA LEU A 10 -21.24 18.48 -8.92
C LEU A 10 -21.13 17.87 -7.52
N ILE A 11 -21.54 18.62 -6.48
CA ILE A 11 -21.56 18.09 -5.10
C ILE A 11 -22.49 16.89 -5.01
N LEU A 12 -23.68 16.96 -5.62
CA LEU A 12 -24.63 15.85 -5.65
C LEU A 12 -24.04 14.62 -6.36
N CYS A 13 -23.37 14.81 -7.49
CA CYS A 13 -22.67 13.74 -8.20
C CYS A 13 -21.60 13.10 -7.32
N CYS A 14 -20.80 13.89 -6.60
CA CYS A 14 -19.80 13.36 -5.66
C CYS A 14 -20.46 12.51 -4.57
N ILE A 15 -21.57 12.99 -3.98
CA ILE A 15 -22.29 12.24 -2.94
C ILE A 15 -22.83 10.91 -3.50
N LEU A 16 -23.46 10.94 -4.67
CA LEU A 16 -23.97 9.73 -5.34
C LEU A 16 -22.86 8.74 -5.67
N PHE A 17 -21.68 9.23 -6.08
CA PHE A 17 -20.51 8.40 -6.32
C PHE A 17 -20.05 7.68 -5.04
N PHE A 18 -19.91 8.40 -3.91
CA PHE A 18 -19.53 7.77 -2.64
C PHE A 18 -20.57 6.76 -2.15
N ILE A 19 -21.86 7.04 -2.30
CA ILE A 19 -22.94 6.08 -1.97
C ILE A 19 -22.80 4.81 -2.83
N SER A 20 -22.51 4.97 -4.12
CA SER A 20 -22.34 3.85 -5.06
C SER A 20 -21.14 2.98 -4.68
N ILE A 21 -20.01 3.60 -4.35
CA ILE A 21 -18.82 2.92 -3.83
C ILE A 21 -19.17 2.16 -2.56
N TYR A 22 -19.78 2.85 -1.59
CA TYR A 22 -20.12 2.24 -0.30
C TYR A 22 -20.99 1.00 -0.51
N LYS A 23 -22.05 1.10 -1.33
CA LYS A 23 -22.93 -0.02 -1.66
C LYS A 23 -22.19 -1.18 -2.32
N TYR A 24 -21.27 -0.89 -3.25
CA TYR A 24 -20.50 -1.93 -3.92
C TYR A 24 -19.57 -2.66 -2.94
N TYR A 25 -18.77 -1.91 -2.17
CA TYR A 25 -17.78 -2.50 -1.26
C TYR A 25 -18.42 -3.25 -0.09
N PHE A 26 -19.51 -2.74 0.47
CA PHE A 26 -20.28 -3.41 1.53
C PHE A 26 -21.26 -4.47 1.01
N SER A 27 -21.37 -4.67 -0.30
CA SER A 27 -22.22 -5.74 -0.83
C SER A 27 -21.75 -7.10 -0.34
N ILE A 28 -22.71 -7.96 0.00
CA ILE A 28 -22.44 -9.35 0.42
C ILE A 28 -21.58 -10.05 -0.63
N GLN A 29 -21.86 -9.84 -1.92
CA GLN A 29 -21.08 -10.41 -3.01
C GLN A 29 -19.59 -10.04 -2.93
N ASN A 30 -19.28 -8.75 -2.73
CA ASN A 30 -17.90 -8.30 -2.65
C ASN A 30 -17.20 -8.83 -1.39
N ILE A 31 -17.90 -8.81 -0.24
CA ILE A 31 -17.39 -9.37 1.03
C ILE A 31 -17.10 -10.87 0.89
N THR A 32 -18.00 -11.63 0.28
CA THR A 32 -17.84 -13.07 0.02
C THR A 32 -16.68 -13.33 -0.94
N ASN A 33 -16.55 -12.57 -2.03
CA ASN A 33 -15.43 -12.71 -2.97
C ASN A 33 -14.08 -12.44 -2.28
N ILE A 34 -13.99 -11.38 -1.46
CA ILE A 34 -12.78 -11.07 -0.69
C ILE A 34 -12.47 -12.19 0.30
N THR A 35 -13.49 -12.68 1.01
CA THR A 35 -13.34 -13.77 1.99
C THR A 35 -12.83 -15.02 1.29
N ASN A 36 -13.48 -15.46 0.21
CA ASN A 36 -13.08 -16.66 -0.55
C ASN A 36 -11.65 -16.57 -1.09
N ASN A 37 -11.25 -15.39 -1.60
CA ASN A 37 -9.88 -15.16 -2.06
C ASN A 37 -8.85 -15.24 -0.93
N ARG A 38 -9.23 -14.84 0.30
CA ARG A 38 -8.34 -14.85 1.48
C ARG A 38 -8.30 -16.19 2.20
N THR A 39 -9.43 -16.90 2.30
CA THR A 39 -9.50 -18.21 2.99
C THR A 39 -8.73 -19.28 2.23
N ASN A 40 -8.65 -19.18 0.90
CA ASN A 40 -7.96 -20.15 0.06
C ASN A 40 -6.48 -19.81 -0.16
N ILE A 41 -5.86 -18.96 0.67
CA ILE A 41 -4.44 -18.63 0.51
C ILE A 41 -3.58 -19.87 0.73
N GLU A 42 -3.86 -20.69 1.74
CA GLU A 42 -3.04 -21.87 2.02
C GLU A 42 -3.09 -22.91 0.90
N THR A 43 -4.29 -23.19 0.38
CA THR A 43 -4.48 -24.11 -0.75
C THR A 43 -3.86 -23.56 -2.03
N ASN A 44 -4.08 -22.28 -2.36
CA ASN A 44 -3.44 -21.62 -3.50
C ASN A 44 -1.91 -21.58 -3.38
N LEU A 45 -1.37 -21.36 -2.17
CA LEU A 45 0.07 -21.39 -1.93
C LEU A 45 0.61 -22.80 -2.08
N LYS A 46 -0.04 -23.82 -1.54
CA LYS A 46 0.36 -25.22 -1.75
C LYS A 46 0.37 -25.55 -3.24
N ASP A 47 -0.72 -25.30 -3.96
CA ASP A 47 -0.84 -25.62 -5.39
C ASP A 47 0.19 -24.87 -6.24
N LYS A 48 0.43 -23.57 -5.96
CA LYS A 48 1.39 -22.76 -6.71
C LYS A 48 2.85 -23.06 -6.32
N SER A 49 3.10 -23.45 -5.07
CA SER A 49 4.45 -23.71 -4.57
C SER A 49 4.99 -25.08 -4.97
N VAL A 50 4.12 -26.04 -5.34
CA VAL A 50 4.55 -27.34 -5.89
C VAL A 50 5.48 -27.18 -7.10
N ASN A 51 5.27 -26.15 -7.92
CA ASN A 51 6.07 -25.90 -9.12
C ASN A 51 7.15 -24.83 -8.93
N LEU A 52 7.31 -24.26 -7.72
CA LEU A 52 8.35 -23.28 -7.46
C LEU A 52 9.69 -24.00 -7.25
N PRO A 53 10.73 -23.70 -8.06
CA PRO A 53 12.05 -24.24 -7.82
C PRO A 53 12.59 -23.69 -6.49
N ILE A 54 13.10 -24.57 -5.64
CA ILE A 54 13.82 -24.17 -4.43
C ILE A 54 15.16 -23.59 -4.87
N LEU A 55 15.35 -22.28 -4.65
CA LEU A 55 16.64 -21.63 -4.87
C LEU A 55 17.62 -22.13 -3.81
N LYS A 56 18.75 -22.68 -4.27
CA LYS A 56 19.84 -23.03 -3.36
C LYS A 56 20.47 -21.74 -2.83
N ASN A 57 20.97 -21.81 -1.59
CA ASN A 57 21.72 -20.70 -1.02
C ASN A 57 22.94 -20.38 -1.91
N ASP A 58 22.95 -19.18 -2.47
CA ASP A 58 24.04 -18.63 -3.29
C ASP A 58 24.79 -17.50 -2.54
N THR A 59 24.58 -17.37 -1.23
CA THR A 59 25.22 -16.34 -0.39
C THR A 59 26.68 -16.65 0.00
N ASN A 60 27.29 -17.69 -0.56
CA ASN A 60 28.72 -17.90 -0.42
C ASN A 60 29.44 -16.81 -1.24
N ASP A 61 30.32 -16.05 -0.58
CA ASP A 61 31.13 -14.99 -1.19
C ASP A 61 30.33 -13.81 -1.78
N VAL A 62 29.10 -13.56 -1.29
CA VAL A 62 28.41 -12.31 -1.65
C VAL A 62 29.17 -11.12 -1.10
N ILE A 63 29.39 -10.12 -1.96
CA ILE A 63 30.04 -8.87 -1.59
C ILE A 63 29.17 -8.22 -0.52
N GLU A 64 29.73 -8.02 0.67
CA GLU A 64 29.09 -7.26 1.73
C GLU A 64 28.76 -5.87 1.18
N PHE A 65 27.50 -5.45 1.32
CA PHE A 65 27.03 -4.18 0.80
C PHE A 65 27.82 -3.05 1.46
N ASN A 66 28.82 -2.52 0.75
CA ASN A 66 29.49 -1.30 1.16
C ASN A 66 28.51 -0.15 0.93
N SER A 67 27.75 0.15 1.98
CA SER A 67 26.72 1.18 1.96
C SER A 67 27.28 2.59 1.72
N GLY A 68 28.62 2.75 1.74
CA GLY A 68 29.28 4.05 1.64
C GLY A 68 29.04 4.94 2.87
N PHE A 69 28.28 4.47 3.85
CA PHE A 69 28.08 5.12 5.13
C PHE A 69 29.07 4.52 6.14
N ASN A 70 29.85 5.37 6.80
CA ASN A 70 30.58 4.95 7.99
C ASN A 70 29.55 4.53 9.06
N GLU A 71 29.81 3.43 9.77
CA GLU A 71 28.97 2.93 10.87
C GLU A 71 28.75 3.97 11.97
N GLU A 72 29.66 4.95 12.06
CA GLU A 72 29.45 6.18 12.82
C GLU A 72 28.49 7.10 12.07
N ILE A 73 27.21 7.03 12.44
CA ILE A 73 26.27 8.12 12.20
C ILE A 73 26.93 9.38 12.79
N ASN A 74 27.48 10.24 11.94
CA ASN A 74 27.98 11.55 12.34
C ASN A 74 26.82 12.35 12.95
N GLU A 75 26.61 12.23 14.26
CA GLU A 75 25.56 12.93 15.03
C GLU A 75 25.68 14.46 14.93
N THR A 76 26.83 14.94 14.45
CA THR A 76 27.20 16.35 14.31
C THR A 76 26.38 17.11 13.25
N LYS A 77 25.73 16.43 12.29
CA LYS A 77 24.92 17.10 11.26
C LYS A 77 23.44 16.75 11.41
N PRO A 78 22.65 17.54 12.19
CA PRO A 78 21.22 17.30 12.30
C PRO A 78 20.57 17.36 10.93
N ARG A 79 19.71 16.38 10.63
CA ARG A 79 18.96 16.36 9.37
C ARG A 79 18.03 17.58 9.32
N ASN A 80 18.15 18.37 8.27
CA ASN A 80 17.33 19.57 8.05
C ASN A 80 15.81 19.29 8.07
N PHE A 81 15.41 18.03 7.85
CA PHE A 81 14.03 17.58 8.00
C PHE A 81 13.40 17.99 9.34
N TRP A 82 14.14 17.87 10.45
CA TRP A 82 13.63 18.20 11.78
C TRP A 82 13.36 19.70 11.96
N ASN A 83 13.99 20.57 11.17
CA ASN A 83 13.70 22.01 11.20
C ASN A 83 12.32 22.34 10.63
N LEU A 84 11.76 21.48 9.77
CA LEU A 84 10.41 21.68 9.20
C LEU A 84 9.30 21.41 10.22
N LEU A 85 9.59 20.60 11.24
CA LEU A 85 8.65 20.21 12.29
C LEU A 85 8.69 21.14 13.50
N LYS A 86 9.62 22.11 13.51
CA LYS A 86 9.66 23.14 14.55
C LYS A 86 8.51 24.11 14.32
N ILE A 87 7.53 24.07 15.21
CA ILE A 87 6.43 25.04 15.26
C ILE A 87 6.99 26.38 15.75
N LYS A 88 6.55 27.47 15.12
CA LYS A 88 7.01 28.84 15.38
C LYS A 88 6.46 29.40 16.69
#